data_AF-A0A6L6XE59-F1
#
_entry.id   AF-A0A6L6XE59-F1
#
_cell.length_a   1.000
_cell.length_b   1.000
_cell.length_c   1.000
_cell.angle_alpha   90.00
_cell.angle_beta   90.00
_cell.angle_gamma   90.00
#
_symmetry.space_group_name_H-M   'P 1'
#
loop_
_entity.id
_entity.type
_entity.pdbx_description
1 polymer ?
#
loop_
_entity_poly.entity_id
_entity_poly.type
_entity_poly.pdbx_seq_one_letter_code
_entity_poly.pdbx_strand_id
1 'polypeptide(L)'
;MAAKQIKLEETAEELMEYSDDDLYNINSWGADLSFREIITMYEEGELLKPELQRKYVWTRTEASRFIDSILLGLPVPSVFFAKEQGETMLIIDGFQRIMTVHDYVKGVFSGDGKIFKLSNTENINARWRGKAFAELDTEEKRRIRSSTIHAIIFEQKHPRNDTGMFQIFERINTGGRTLKAQEIRNCVYQGKCNDLLFELNKHDSWRKILGLNVEDSRMADLELILRYFAMRDLHIRNDGQLKQINLAKYLNQYMGDKTNSTGEDILDMKQDFITMIDKVFELLGENAFKNLKKESENFASKINPAIFDAISVATSYAIKIEYKFTEGNYLEKYKRLLKNEEFHRASSSRTTNIENIKTRIQIAAEFLYGVTYEW
;
A
#
# COMPACT_ATOMS: atom_id res chain seq x y z
N MET A 1 -5.79 -4.91 19.81
CA MET A 1 -4.39 -5.33 19.61
C MET A 1 -3.67 -4.20 18.89
N ALA A 2 -2.49 -3.77 19.36
CA ALA A 2 -1.70 -2.78 18.63
C ALA A 2 -1.39 -3.31 17.22
N ALA A 3 -1.59 -2.47 16.20
CA ALA A 3 -1.28 -2.84 14.82
C ALA A 3 0.22 -3.17 14.72
N LYS A 4 0.55 -4.39 14.28
CA LYS A 4 1.95 -4.79 14.09
C LYS A 4 2.50 -4.10 12.84
N GLN A 5 3.68 -3.51 12.97
CA GLN A 5 4.40 -2.84 11.90
C GLN A 5 5.82 -3.40 11.86
N ILE A 6 6.37 -3.58 10.66
CA ILE A 6 7.77 -3.92 10.45
C ILE A 6 8.64 -2.75 10.89
N LYS A 7 9.83 -3.07 11.37
CA LYS A 7 10.79 -2.06 11.81
C LYS A 7 11.72 -1.76 10.64
N LEU A 8 11.46 -0.68 9.92
CA LEU A 8 12.37 -0.17 8.89
C LEU A 8 13.33 0.87 9.46
N GLU A 9 14.53 0.91 8.88
CA GLU A 9 15.40 2.07 8.95
C GLU A 9 14.85 3.15 8.02
N GLU A 10 14.58 4.33 8.58
CA GLU A 10 14.04 5.46 7.83
C GLU A 10 15.20 6.32 7.32
N THR A 11 15.17 6.65 6.04
CA THR A 11 16.09 7.63 5.45
C THR A 11 15.29 8.85 4.97
N ALA A 12 15.81 10.05 5.22
CA ALA A 12 15.08 11.30 4.95
C ALA A 12 14.74 11.49 3.46
N GLU A 13 15.53 10.92 2.55
CA GLU A 13 15.31 10.99 1.10
C GLU A 13 14.16 10.10 0.64
N GLU A 14 13.91 8.98 1.33
CA GLU A 14 12.77 8.09 1.05
C GLU A 14 11.44 8.68 1.57
N LEU A 15 11.52 9.74 2.38
CA LEU A 15 10.37 10.51 2.88
C LEU A 15 10.11 11.79 2.08
N MET A 16 10.84 12.05 0.99
CA MET A 16 10.61 13.24 0.17
C MET A 16 9.23 13.20 -0.48
N GLU A 17 8.41 14.19 -0.15
CA GLU A 17 7.10 14.41 -0.78
C GLU A 17 7.28 14.66 -2.29
N TYR A 18 6.38 14.09 -3.07
CA TYR A 18 6.35 14.24 -4.52
C TYR A 18 5.40 15.37 -4.92
N SER A 19 5.91 16.32 -5.69
CA SER A 19 5.08 17.25 -6.46
C SER A 19 5.39 17.04 -7.94
N ASP A 20 4.35 16.80 -8.72
CA ASP A 20 4.42 16.83 -10.18
C ASP A 20 4.02 18.23 -10.62
N ASP A 21 4.84 18.85 -11.46
CA ASP A 21 4.54 20.14 -12.06
C ASP A 21 3.64 20.00 -13.31
N ASP A 22 3.28 18.76 -13.67
CA ASP A 22 2.34 18.49 -14.75
C ASP A 22 1.01 19.21 -14.48
N LEU A 23 0.54 19.95 -15.48
CA LEU A 23 -0.79 20.57 -15.47
C LEU A 23 -1.83 19.45 -15.55
N TYR A 24 -2.18 18.88 -14.42
CA TYR A 24 -3.25 17.89 -14.33
C TYR A 24 -4.55 18.53 -14.78
N ASN A 25 -5.15 17.96 -15.83
CA ASN A 25 -6.51 18.31 -16.19
C ASN A 25 -7.47 17.48 -15.33
N ILE A 26 -7.58 17.86 -14.06
CA ILE A 26 -8.52 17.27 -13.12
C ILE A 26 -9.81 18.09 -13.18
N ASN A 27 -10.87 17.44 -13.63
CA ASN A 27 -12.20 17.95 -13.43
C ASN A 27 -12.68 17.52 -12.05
N SER A 28 -13.24 18.45 -11.29
CA SER A 28 -13.95 18.12 -10.06
C SER A 28 -15.33 18.78 -10.04
N TRP A 29 -16.31 18.08 -9.49
CA TRP A 29 -17.64 18.61 -9.28
C TRP A 29 -18.26 18.00 -8.03
N GLY A 30 -19.20 18.73 -7.44
CA GLY A 30 -19.99 18.26 -6.32
C GLY A 30 -21.30 17.61 -6.79
N ALA A 31 -21.72 16.55 -6.12
CA ALA A 31 -23.03 15.93 -6.28
C ALA A 31 -23.60 15.59 -4.91
N ASP A 32 -24.85 15.96 -4.64
CA ASP A 32 -25.53 15.54 -3.41
C ASP A 32 -26.26 14.22 -3.68
N LEU A 33 -25.69 13.13 -3.20
CA LEU A 33 -26.22 11.78 -3.42
C LEU A 33 -26.95 11.30 -2.18
N SER A 34 -28.15 10.75 -2.35
CA SER A 34 -28.87 10.12 -1.26
C SER A 34 -28.18 8.82 -0.84
N PHE A 35 -28.29 8.45 0.44
CA PHE A 35 -27.79 7.15 0.88
C PHE A 35 -28.47 5.97 0.16
N ARG A 36 -29.71 6.13 -0.31
CA ARG A 36 -30.35 5.13 -1.17
C ARG A 36 -29.58 4.92 -2.46
N GLU A 37 -29.24 6.00 -3.17
CA GLU A 37 -28.49 5.94 -4.42
C GLU A 37 -27.12 5.33 -4.18
N ILE A 38 -26.36 5.82 -3.20
CA ILE A 38 -25.03 5.29 -2.86
C ILE A 38 -25.07 3.79 -2.55
N ILE A 39 -26.07 3.33 -1.79
CA ILE A 39 -26.24 1.90 -1.47
C ILE A 39 -26.48 1.10 -2.75
N THR A 40 -27.36 1.56 -3.64
CA THR A 40 -27.62 0.90 -4.93
C THR A 40 -26.36 0.84 -5.79
N MET A 41 -25.68 1.97 -5.97
CA MET A 41 -24.44 2.04 -6.76
C MET A 41 -23.36 1.10 -6.21
N TYR A 42 -23.25 0.96 -4.89
CA TYR A 42 -22.33 0.02 -4.27
C TYR A 42 -22.71 -1.45 -4.53
N GLU A 43 -24.00 -1.78 -4.44
CA GLU A 43 -24.51 -3.15 -4.70
C GLU A 43 -24.40 -3.56 -6.17
N GLU A 44 -24.55 -2.60 -7.09
CA GLU A 44 -24.46 -2.81 -8.53
C GLU A 44 -23.01 -2.81 -9.04
N GLY A 45 -22.03 -2.55 -8.17
CA GLY A 45 -20.61 -2.54 -8.52
C GLY A 45 -20.17 -1.25 -9.22
N GLU A 46 -20.98 -0.21 -9.19
CA GLU A 46 -20.63 1.12 -9.71
C GLU A 46 -19.72 1.89 -8.74
N LEU A 47 -19.88 1.69 -7.42
CA LEU A 47 -18.97 2.20 -6.40
C LEU A 47 -17.97 1.13 -5.95
N LEU A 48 -16.73 1.28 -6.39
CA LEU A 48 -15.64 0.36 -6.09
C LEU A 48 -14.97 0.72 -4.76
N LYS A 49 -14.69 -0.31 -3.96
CA LYS A 49 -13.93 -0.17 -2.71
C LYS A 49 -12.43 -0.30 -2.99
N PRO A 50 -11.57 0.57 -2.45
CA PRO A 50 -10.13 0.35 -2.48
C PRO A 50 -9.76 -0.91 -1.69
N GLU A 51 -8.76 -1.66 -2.16
CA GLU A 51 -8.33 -2.89 -1.48
C GLU A 51 -7.92 -2.66 -0.03
N LEU A 52 -7.27 -1.53 0.25
CA LEU A 52 -6.84 -1.11 1.59
C LEU A 52 -8.01 -0.93 2.56
N GLN A 53 -9.15 -0.46 2.08
CA GLN A 53 -10.32 -0.17 2.92
C GLN A 53 -11.31 -1.34 2.98
N ARG A 54 -10.96 -2.53 2.46
CA ARG A 54 -11.87 -3.71 2.47
C ARG A 54 -12.36 -4.12 3.85
N LYS A 55 -11.64 -3.77 4.92
CA LYS A 55 -12.07 -4.05 6.30
C LYS A 55 -12.75 -2.81 6.88
N TYR A 56 -13.96 -3.01 7.37
CA TYR A 56 -14.66 -2.03 8.19
C TYR A 56 -13.92 -1.86 9.52
N VAL A 57 -13.51 -0.63 9.88
CA VAL A 57 -12.67 -0.37 11.06
C VAL A 57 -13.35 0.45 12.15
N TRP A 58 -14.50 1.06 11.87
CA TRP A 58 -15.24 1.78 12.90
C TRP A 58 -15.77 0.81 13.95
N THR A 59 -15.69 1.23 15.21
CA THR A 59 -16.40 0.57 16.30
C THR A 59 -17.90 0.75 16.12
N ARG A 60 -18.69 -0.14 16.72
CA ARG A 60 -20.15 -0.01 16.73
C ARG A 60 -20.61 1.33 17.29
N THR A 61 -19.89 1.89 18.27
CA THR A 61 -20.19 3.20 18.85
C THR A 61 -20.01 4.34 17.84
N GLU A 62 -18.90 4.37 17.10
CA GLU A 62 -18.64 5.37 16.05
C GLU A 62 -19.69 5.28 14.94
N ALA A 63 -19.95 4.06 14.47
CA ALA A 63 -20.99 3.77 13.49
C ALA A 63 -22.37 4.24 13.96
N SER A 64 -22.71 3.97 15.23
CA SER A 64 -23.99 4.39 15.81
C SER A 64 -24.12 5.91 15.87
N ARG A 65 -23.06 6.64 16.23
CA ARG A 65 -23.07 8.11 16.27
C ARG A 65 -23.29 8.72 14.88
N PHE A 66 -22.77 8.07 13.85
CA PHE A 66 -22.99 8.52 12.48
C PHE A 66 -24.46 8.37 12.05
N ILE A 67 -25.08 7.22 12.34
CA ILE A 67 -26.52 7.01 12.09
C ILE A 67 -27.37 7.99 12.91
N ASP A 68 -27.02 8.21 14.19
CA ASP A 68 -27.68 9.18 15.06
C ASP A 68 -27.64 10.60 14.47
N SER A 69 -26.49 11.02 13.93
CA SER A 69 -26.33 12.31 13.26
C SER A 69 -27.26 12.45 12.04
N ILE A 70 -27.39 11.41 11.23
CA ILE A 70 -28.31 11.38 10.08
C ILE A 70 -29.76 11.50 10.54
N LEU A 71 -30.16 10.75 11.57
CA LEU A 71 -31.51 10.78 12.12
C LEU A 71 -31.87 12.14 12.74
N LEU A 72 -30.89 12.81 13.36
CA LEU A 72 -31.03 14.18 13.85
C LEU A 72 -31.07 15.24 12.74
N GLY A 73 -30.71 14.88 11.50
CA GLY A 73 -30.60 15.82 10.38
C GLY A 73 -29.39 16.75 10.50
N LEU A 74 -28.33 16.32 11.18
CA LEU A 74 -27.08 17.06 11.28
C LEU A 74 -26.28 16.94 9.97
N PRO A 75 -25.50 17.97 9.60
CA PRO A 75 -24.60 17.87 8.46
C PRO A 75 -23.55 16.79 8.72
N VAL A 76 -23.32 15.94 7.72
CA VAL A 76 -22.27 14.93 7.73
C VAL A 76 -21.12 15.38 6.80
N PRO A 77 -19.86 15.00 7.08
CA PRO A 77 -18.76 15.39 6.21
C PRO A 77 -18.95 14.83 4.79
N SER A 78 -18.30 15.44 3.80
CA SER A 78 -18.37 15.03 2.39
C SER A 78 -17.61 13.72 2.12
N VAL A 79 -18.04 12.98 1.10
CA VAL A 79 -17.31 11.81 0.57
C VAL A 79 -16.57 12.20 -0.69
N PHE A 80 -15.54 11.44 -1.04
CA PHE A 80 -14.71 11.71 -2.22
C PHE A 80 -14.67 10.48 -3.11
N PHE A 81 -14.95 10.68 -4.39
CA PHE A 81 -14.97 9.63 -5.40
C PHE A 81 -14.03 9.97 -6.55
N ALA A 82 -13.40 8.95 -7.14
CA ALA A 82 -12.68 9.09 -8.39
C ALA A 82 -13.43 8.35 -9.47
N LYS A 83 -13.75 9.05 -10.55
CA LYS A 83 -14.37 8.46 -11.72
C LYS A 83 -13.30 7.75 -12.54
N GLU A 84 -13.50 6.45 -12.78
CA GLU A 84 -12.61 5.61 -13.59
C GLU A 84 -13.11 5.52 -15.04
N GLN A 85 -12.26 4.96 -15.91
CA GLN A 85 -12.63 4.64 -17.29
C GLN A 85 -13.68 3.52 -17.29
N GLY A 86 -14.93 3.83 -17.62
CA GLY A 86 -16.05 2.89 -17.57
C GLY A 86 -17.24 3.34 -16.72
N GLU A 87 -17.27 4.60 -16.27
CA GLU A 87 -18.34 5.20 -15.46
C GLU A 87 -18.46 4.65 -14.03
N THR A 88 -17.57 3.74 -13.63
CA THR A 88 -17.39 3.34 -12.23
C THR A 88 -16.71 4.44 -11.43
N MET A 89 -16.93 4.42 -10.11
CA MET A 89 -16.35 5.36 -9.16
C MET A 89 -15.64 4.63 -8.04
N LEU A 90 -14.35 4.92 -7.87
CA LEU A 90 -13.55 4.45 -6.74
C LEU A 90 -13.81 5.33 -5.51
N ILE A 91 -14.08 4.70 -4.37
CA ILE A 91 -14.25 5.42 -3.09
C ILE A 91 -12.89 5.86 -2.56
N ILE A 92 -12.62 7.15 -2.53
CA ILE A 92 -11.33 7.73 -2.08
C ILE A 92 -11.37 7.94 -0.57
N ASP A 93 -12.47 8.53 -0.10
CA ASP A 93 -12.76 8.74 1.32
C ASP A 93 -14.27 8.62 1.55
N GLY A 94 -14.63 8.21 2.77
CA GLY A 94 -16.02 8.02 3.17
C GLY A 94 -16.50 6.59 3.18
N PHE A 95 -15.64 5.61 2.87
CA PHE A 95 -16.02 4.19 2.88
C PHE A 95 -16.71 3.75 4.18
N GLN A 96 -16.15 4.11 5.34
CA GLN A 96 -16.75 3.73 6.63
C GLN A 96 -18.15 4.36 6.83
N ARG A 97 -18.37 5.59 6.35
CA ARG A 97 -19.68 6.28 6.41
C ARG A 97 -20.70 5.61 5.51
N ILE A 98 -20.31 5.34 4.26
CA ILE A 98 -21.14 4.66 3.26
C ILE A 98 -21.53 3.27 3.78
N MET A 99 -20.55 2.48 4.20
CA MET A 99 -20.77 1.13 4.72
C MET A 99 -21.59 1.13 6.01
N THR A 100 -21.43 2.12 6.89
CA THR A 100 -22.26 2.24 8.11
C THR A 100 -23.74 2.30 7.77
N VAL A 101 -24.12 3.13 6.79
CA VAL A 101 -25.53 3.28 6.40
C VAL A 101 -26.02 2.06 5.64
N HIS A 102 -25.20 1.54 4.72
CA HIS A 102 -25.47 0.27 4.05
C HIS A 102 -25.76 -0.85 5.06
N ASP A 103 -24.84 -1.08 6.01
CA ASP A 103 -24.93 -2.14 7.01
C ASP A 103 -26.13 -1.97 7.93
N TYR A 104 -26.44 -0.74 8.33
CA TYR A 104 -27.59 -0.48 9.18
C TYR A 104 -28.89 -0.77 8.42
N VAL A 105 -29.01 -0.33 7.16
CA VAL A 105 -30.17 -0.58 6.31
C VAL A 105 -30.34 -2.07 5.97
N LYS A 106 -29.25 -2.79 5.72
CA LYS A 106 -29.26 -4.26 5.50
C LYS A 106 -29.44 -5.05 6.80
N GLY A 107 -29.15 -4.43 7.94
CA GLY A 107 -29.36 -4.99 9.27
C GLY A 107 -28.19 -5.83 9.82
N VAL A 108 -27.07 -5.93 9.10
CA VAL A 108 -25.88 -6.70 9.52
C VAL A 108 -24.67 -5.79 9.55
N PHE A 109 -23.96 -5.75 10.68
CA PHE A 109 -22.78 -4.91 10.87
C PHE A 109 -21.52 -5.59 10.35
N SER A 110 -20.84 -5.03 9.36
CA SER A 110 -19.63 -5.60 8.75
C SER A 110 -18.47 -5.77 9.74
N GLY A 111 -18.46 -5.01 10.84
CA GLY A 111 -17.42 -5.12 11.86
C GLY A 111 -17.44 -6.42 12.67
N ASP A 112 -18.60 -7.07 12.83
CA ASP A 112 -18.72 -8.32 13.62
C ASP A 112 -19.70 -9.37 13.07
N GLY A 113 -20.36 -9.10 11.95
CA GLY A 113 -21.34 -9.98 11.31
C GLY A 113 -22.66 -10.14 12.08
N LYS A 114 -22.89 -9.35 13.13
CA LYS A 114 -24.11 -9.43 13.95
C LYS A 114 -25.13 -8.39 13.52
N ILE A 115 -26.35 -8.54 14.03
CA ILE A 115 -27.42 -7.56 13.81
C ILE A 115 -26.93 -6.16 14.18
N PHE A 116 -27.12 -5.21 13.27
CA PHE A 116 -26.75 -3.82 13.50
C PHE A 116 -27.83 -3.12 14.34
N LYS A 117 -27.66 -3.16 15.66
CA LYS A 117 -28.34 -2.29 16.62
C LYS A 117 -27.47 -1.10 17.00
N LEU A 118 -28.09 0.07 17.11
CA LEU A 118 -27.41 1.27 17.62
C LEU A 118 -26.97 1.05 19.06
N SER A 119 -25.80 1.60 19.38
CA SER A 119 -25.18 1.44 20.69
C SER A 119 -26.08 1.97 21.79
N ASN A 120 -26.22 1.19 22.87
CA ASN A 120 -27.00 1.59 24.03
C ASN A 120 -26.13 2.43 24.99
N THR A 121 -25.73 3.62 24.53
CA THR A 121 -24.88 4.56 25.28
C THR A 121 -25.51 5.94 25.31
N GLU A 122 -25.09 6.77 26.28
CA GLU A 122 -25.64 8.12 26.45
C GLU A 122 -25.37 9.06 25.26
N ASN A 123 -24.38 8.73 24.44
CA ASN A 123 -23.96 9.50 23.27
C ASN A 123 -24.85 9.32 22.04
N ILE A 124 -25.88 8.46 22.11
CA ILE A 124 -26.89 8.26 21.07
C ILE A 124 -28.21 8.83 21.58
N ASN A 125 -29.10 9.33 20.73
CA ASN A 125 -30.40 9.80 21.18
C ASN A 125 -31.24 8.67 21.81
N ALA A 126 -31.88 8.93 22.95
CA ALA A 126 -32.68 7.96 23.67
C ALA A 126 -33.79 7.31 22.82
N ARG A 127 -34.29 8.01 21.79
CA ARG A 127 -35.29 7.49 20.85
C ARG A 127 -34.81 6.27 20.05
N TRP A 128 -33.50 6.16 19.81
CA TRP A 128 -32.94 5.15 18.89
C TRP A 128 -31.90 4.21 19.53
N ARG A 129 -31.45 4.47 20.77
CA ARG A 129 -30.55 3.57 21.52
C ARG A 129 -31.05 2.12 21.48
N GLY A 130 -30.17 1.20 21.11
CA GLY A 130 -30.48 -0.24 21.09
C GLY A 130 -31.39 -0.71 19.94
N LYS A 131 -31.90 0.18 19.09
CA LYS A 131 -32.76 -0.18 17.97
C LYS A 131 -31.95 -0.60 16.74
N ALA A 132 -32.45 -1.62 16.04
CA ALA A 132 -32.06 -1.94 14.67
C ALA A 132 -32.88 -1.13 13.68
N PHE A 133 -32.42 -1.08 12.42
CA PHE A 133 -33.16 -0.39 11.35
C PHE A 133 -34.59 -0.91 11.19
N ALA A 134 -34.82 -2.22 11.36
CA ALA A 134 -36.16 -2.81 11.29
C ALA A 134 -37.12 -2.27 12.37
N GLU A 135 -36.59 -1.87 13.53
CA GLU A 135 -37.32 -1.38 14.71
C GLU A 135 -37.63 0.14 14.64
N LEU A 136 -37.13 0.82 13.60
CA LEU A 136 -37.44 2.23 13.33
C LEU A 136 -38.82 2.41 12.70
N ASP A 137 -39.43 3.57 12.92
CA ASP A 137 -40.66 3.95 12.26
C ASP A 137 -40.44 4.22 10.75
N THR A 138 -41.53 4.34 10.01
CA THR A 138 -41.46 4.53 8.55
C THR A 138 -40.82 5.86 8.16
N GLU A 139 -40.98 6.91 8.96
CA GLU A 139 -40.42 8.24 8.69
C GLU A 139 -38.92 8.27 8.92
N GLU A 140 -38.44 7.65 10.00
CA GLU A 140 -37.03 7.47 10.33
C GLU A 140 -36.31 6.63 9.27
N LYS A 141 -36.91 5.51 8.84
CA LYS A 141 -36.39 4.69 7.73
C LYS A 141 -36.28 5.48 6.43
N ARG A 142 -37.30 6.31 6.13
CA ARG A 142 -37.28 7.19 4.96
C ARG A 142 -36.17 8.23 5.08
N ARG A 143 -36.06 8.90 6.24
CA ARG A 143 -35.05 9.91 6.55
C ARG A 143 -33.65 9.39 6.28
N ILE A 144 -33.26 8.24 6.85
CA ILE A 144 -31.93 7.66 6.62
C ILE A 144 -31.66 7.45 5.13
N ARG A 145 -32.62 6.91 4.38
CA ARG A 145 -32.46 6.61 2.95
C ARG A 145 -32.43 7.86 2.07
N SER A 146 -33.19 8.89 2.41
CA SER A 146 -33.32 10.13 1.62
C SER A 146 -32.32 11.20 2.01
N SER A 147 -31.68 11.09 3.19
CA SER A 147 -30.59 11.98 3.57
C SER A 147 -29.49 11.91 2.52
N THR A 148 -29.06 13.09 2.08
CA THR A 148 -27.98 13.24 1.12
C THR A 148 -26.65 13.44 1.84
N ILE A 149 -25.59 13.00 1.17
CA ILE A 149 -24.21 13.29 1.55
C ILE A 149 -23.55 13.97 0.35
N HIS A 150 -22.83 15.05 0.62
CA HIS A 150 -22.11 15.77 -0.43
C HIS A 150 -20.94 14.90 -0.92
N ALA A 151 -20.95 14.55 -2.20
CA ALA A 151 -19.89 13.81 -2.86
C ALA A 151 -19.08 14.76 -3.74
N ILE A 152 -17.77 14.77 -3.56
CA ILE A 152 -16.84 15.47 -4.44
C ILE A 152 -16.23 14.42 -5.36
N ILE A 153 -16.54 14.52 -6.65
CA ILE A 153 -16.11 13.56 -7.66
C ILE A 153 -14.97 14.18 -8.45
N PHE A 154 -13.88 13.42 -8.62
CA PHE A 154 -12.74 13.79 -9.45
C PHE A 154 -12.68 12.91 -10.68
N GLU A 155 -12.33 13.50 -11.81
CA GLU A 155 -12.03 12.81 -13.06
C GLU A 155 -10.72 13.37 -13.60
N GLN A 156 -9.71 12.50 -13.73
CA GLN A 156 -8.46 12.86 -14.39
C GLN A 156 -8.61 12.67 -15.89
N LYS A 157 -8.64 13.77 -16.66
CA LYS A 157 -8.73 13.72 -18.12
C LYS A 157 -7.38 13.52 -18.79
N HIS A 158 -6.34 14.17 -18.26
CA HIS A 158 -4.96 14.07 -18.74
C HIS A 158 -3.93 14.26 -17.61
N PRO A 159 -2.77 13.57 -17.66
CA PRO A 159 -2.49 12.44 -18.56
C PRO A 159 -3.39 11.23 -18.20
N ARG A 160 -3.48 10.23 -19.08
CA ARG A 160 -4.29 9.01 -18.83
C ARG A 160 -3.66 8.04 -17.80
N ASN A 161 -2.56 8.44 -17.18
CA ASN A 161 -1.95 7.69 -16.07
C ASN A 161 -2.57 8.14 -14.75
N ASP A 162 -2.58 7.29 -13.72
CA ASP A 162 -3.28 7.61 -12.47
C ASP A 162 -2.45 8.48 -11.49
N THR A 163 -1.49 9.26 -12.01
CA THR A 163 -0.57 10.07 -11.19
C THR A 163 -1.27 11.26 -10.51
N GLY A 164 -2.25 11.89 -11.16
CA GLY A 164 -3.05 12.96 -10.57
C GLY A 164 -3.96 12.45 -9.46
N MET A 165 -4.54 11.26 -9.65
CA MET A 165 -5.31 10.58 -8.61
C MET A 165 -4.48 10.36 -7.34
N PHE A 166 -3.25 9.86 -7.47
CA PHE A 166 -2.34 9.66 -6.33
C PHE A 166 -2.14 10.94 -5.50
N GLN A 167 -1.92 12.08 -6.15
CA GLN A 167 -1.73 13.36 -5.45
C GLN A 167 -3.00 13.88 -4.79
N ILE A 168 -4.16 13.67 -5.41
CA ILE A 168 -5.46 13.99 -4.80
C ILE A 168 -5.61 13.19 -3.50
N PHE A 169 -5.33 11.89 -3.53
CA PHE A 169 -5.34 11.06 -2.32
C PHE A 169 -4.40 11.57 -1.24
N GLU A 170 -3.16 11.92 -1.59
CA GLU A 170 -2.17 12.42 -0.64
C GLU A 170 -2.64 13.72 0.04
N ARG A 171 -3.21 14.65 -0.73
CA ARG A 171 -3.64 15.97 -0.24
C ARG A 171 -4.97 15.93 0.52
N ILE A 172 -5.94 15.12 0.11
CA ILE A 172 -7.25 15.03 0.78
C ILE A 172 -7.14 14.27 2.11
N ASN A 173 -6.24 13.31 2.22
CA ASN A 173 -6.03 12.52 3.45
C ASN A 173 -5.32 13.29 4.60
N THR A 174 -5.21 14.62 4.51
CA THR A 174 -4.55 15.45 5.54
C THR A 174 -5.42 15.74 6.76
N GLY A 175 -6.74 15.53 6.70
CA GLY A 175 -7.66 15.75 7.83
C GLY A 175 -7.84 14.58 8.80
N GLY A 176 -7.24 13.41 8.52
CA GLY A 176 -7.42 12.15 9.28
C GLY A 176 -6.12 11.34 9.42
N ARG A 177 -6.22 10.00 9.54
CA ARG A 177 -5.03 9.13 9.51
C ARG A 177 -4.46 9.15 8.09
N THR A 178 -3.38 9.91 7.89
CA THR A 178 -2.68 10.03 6.61
C THR A 178 -2.28 8.64 6.09
N LEU A 179 -2.72 8.30 4.88
CA LEU A 179 -2.28 7.09 4.18
C LEU A 179 -0.82 7.24 3.75
N LYS A 180 -0.02 6.17 3.86
CA LYS A 180 1.35 6.14 3.30
C LYS A 180 1.29 6.01 1.77
N ALA A 181 2.40 6.30 1.10
CA ALA A 181 2.50 6.18 -0.35
C ALA A 181 2.03 4.81 -0.87
N GLN A 182 2.50 3.70 -0.29
CA GLN A 182 2.05 2.37 -0.71
C GLN A 182 0.56 2.11 -0.46
N GLU A 183 0.01 2.65 0.64
CA GLU A 183 -1.43 2.58 0.94
C GLU A 183 -2.23 3.28 -0.17
N ILE A 184 -1.74 4.41 -0.69
CA ILE A 184 -2.34 5.12 -1.83
C ILE A 184 -2.17 4.32 -3.13
N ARG A 185 -0.98 3.75 -3.41
CA ARG A 185 -0.73 2.94 -4.62
C ARG A 185 -1.72 1.79 -4.74
N ASN A 186 -1.99 1.10 -3.64
CA ASN A 186 -2.93 -0.03 -3.64
C ASN A 186 -4.38 0.39 -3.93
N CYS A 187 -4.73 1.65 -3.68
CA CYS A 187 -6.04 2.20 -4.04
C CYS A 187 -6.09 2.56 -5.53
N VAL A 188 -5.04 3.21 -6.00
CA VAL A 188 -4.96 3.83 -7.33
C VAL A 188 -4.64 2.81 -8.42
N TYR A 189 -3.66 1.93 -8.19
CA TYR A 189 -3.16 0.97 -9.18
C TYR A 189 -3.68 -0.43 -8.89
N GLN A 190 -4.97 -0.66 -9.13
CA GLN A 190 -5.58 -1.98 -8.94
C GLN A 190 -5.26 -2.93 -10.10
N GLY A 191 -5.43 -4.23 -9.85
CA GLY A 191 -5.29 -5.29 -10.85
C GLY A 191 -4.21 -6.31 -10.49
N LYS A 192 -3.83 -7.13 -11.49
CA LYS A 192 -3.03 -8.35 -11.29
C LYS A 192 -1.69 -8.11 -10.60
N CYS A 193 -1.01 -7.00 -10.89
CA CYS A 193 0.25 -6.67 -10.25
C CYS A 193 0.05 -6.38 -8.75
N ASN A 194 -0.99 -5.63 -8.39
CA ASN A 194 -1.31 -5.35 -6.99
C ASN A 194 -1.72 -6.62 -6.24
N ASP A 195 -2.57 -7.45 -6.86
CA ASP A 195 -2.97 -8.75 -6.35
C ASP A 195 -1.75 -9.65 -6.07
N LEU A 196 -0.78 -9.65 -6.99
CA LEU A 196 0.48 -10.38 -6.84
C LEU A 196 1.28 -9.89 -5.62
N LEU A 197 1.37 -8.58 -5.38
CA LEU A 197 2.08 -8.06 -4.21
C LEU A 197 1.45 -8.62 -2.91
N PHE A 198 0.11 -8.62 -2.81
CA PHE A 198 -0.60 -9.20 -1.66
C PHE A 198 -0.39 -10.70 -1.51
N GLU A 199 -0.32 -11.43 -2.62
CA GLU A 199 -0.03 -12.87 -2.61
C GLU A 199 1.39 -13.14 -2.09
N LEU A 200 2.40 -12.49 -2.67
CA LEU A 200 3.80 -12.62 -2.29
C LEU A 200 4.04 -12.19 -0.84
N ASN A 201 3.27 -11.22 -0.34
CA ASN A 201 3.35 -10.76 1.05
C ASN A 201 3.10 -11.88 2.06
N LYS A 202 2.34 -12.91 1.69
CA LYS A 202 2.00 -14.04 2.56
C LYS A 202 3.03 -15.16 2.53
N HIS A 203 4.05 -15.07 1.67
CA HIS A 203 5.05 -16.13 1.51
C HIS A 203 5.85 -16.36 2.80
N ASP A 204 6.07 -17.62 3.16
CA ASP A 204 6.59 -18.02 4.47
C ASP A 204 8.00 -17.48 4.74
N SER A 205 8.92 -17.64 3.79
CA SER A 205 10.29 -17.14 3.92
C SER A 205 10.32 -15.62 4.07
N TRP A 206 9.44 -14.92 3.36
CA TRP A 206 9.30 -13.48 3.47
C TRP A 206 8.80 -13.05 4.87
N ARG A 207 7.76 -13.70 5.39
CA ARG A 207 7.25 -13.44 6.75
C ARG A 207 8.30 -13.70 7.84
N LYS A 208 9.08 -14.77 7.69
CA LYS A 208 10.17 -15.11 8.63
C LYS A 208 11.28 -14.08 8.62
N ILE A 209 11.73 -13.62 7.46
CA ILE A 209 12.74 -12.55 7.34
C ILE A 209 12.28 -11.27 8.06
N LEU A 210 11.01 -10.88 7.87
CA LEU A 210 10.43 -9.71 8.52
C LEU A 210 10.22 -9.89 10.04
N GLY A 211 10.22 -11.12 10.54
CA GLY A 211 9.91 -11.43 11.95
C GLY A 211 8.45 -11.17 12.32
N LEU A 212 7.54 -11.16 11.34
CA LEU A 212 6.10 -10.94 11.54
C LEU A 212 5.30 -12.05 10.87
N ASN A 213 4.44 -12.72 11.64
CA ASN A 213 3.50 -13.72 11.10
C ASN A 213 2.21 -13.10 10.53
N VAL A 214 2.15 -11.77 10.45
CA VAL A 214 0.99 -11.02 9.94
C VAL A 214 1.48 -9.91 9.01
N GLU A 215 0.61 -9.46 8.13
CA GLU A 215 0.83 -8.35 7.21
C GLU A 215 1.02 -7.03 7.97
N ASP A 216 1.87 -6.14 7.45
CA ASP A 216 2.04 -4.80 8.00
C ASP A 216 0.79 -3.95 7.76
N SER A 217 0.22 -3.40 8.83
CA SER A 217 -0.93 -2.49 8.78
C SER A 217 -0.75 -1.19 7.97
N ARG A 218 0.49 -0.83 7.63
CA ARG A 218 0.93 0.33 6.86
C ARG A 218 1.58 -0.08 5.53
N MET A 219 1.56 -1.36 5.18
CA MET A 219 1.99 -1.89 3.87
C MET A 219 3.45 -1.65 3.51
N ALA A 220 4.31 -1.42 4.50
CA ALA A 220 5.73 -1.26 4.28
C ALA A 220 6.40 -2.56 3.77
N ASP A 221 5.81 -3.71 4.08
CA ASP A 221 6.20 -5.00 3.54
C ASP A 221 5.84 -5.16 2.05
N LEU A 222 4.66 -4.70 1.62
CA LEU A 222 4.29 -4.63 0.20
C LEU A 222 5.20 -3.68 -0.58
N GLU A 223 5.56 -2.54 0.00
CA GLU A 223 6.45 -1.58 -0.67
C GLU A 223 7.84 -2.18 -0.93
N LEU A 224 8.39 -2.99 -0.01
CA LEU A 224 9.66 -3.69 -0.26
C LEU A 224 9.55 -4.67 -1.44
N ILE A 225 8.47 -5.45 -1.54
CA ILE A 225 8.25 -6.34 -2.69
C ILE A 225 8.20 -5.53 -3.99
N LEU A 226 7.47 -4.41 -3.99
CA LEU A 226 7.39 -3.52 -5.15
C LEU A 226 8.75 -2.91 -5.50
N ARG A 227 9.54 -2.50 -4.50
CA ARG A 227 10.91 -1.98 -4.68
C ARG A 227 11.80 -3.01 -5.35
N TYR A 228 11.73 -4.28 -4.95
CA TYR A 228 12.51 -5.33 -5.60
C TYR A 228 12.27 -5.36 -7.12
N PHE A 229 11.01 -5.44 -7.53
CA PHE A 229 10.67 -5.50 -8.95
C PHE A 229 11.11 -4.23 -9.71
N ALA A 230 10.88 -3.05 -9.11
CA ALA A 230 11.27 -1.78 -9.69
C ALA A 230 12.79 -1.64 -9.84
N MET A 231 13.57 -2.02 -8.82
CA MET A 231 15.03 -1.93 -8.85
C MET A 231 15.67 -2.98 -9.76
N ARG A 232 15.11 -4.19 -9.83
CA ARG A 232 15.53 -5.25 -10.77
C ARG A 232 15.40 -4.77 -12.22
N ASP A 233 14.27 -4.13 -12.54
CA ASP A 233 13.96 -3.65 -13.89
C ASP A 233 14.57 -2.26 -14.20
N LEU A 234 15.37 -1.69 -13.29
CA LEU A 234 15.93 -0.33 -13.41
C LEU A 234 16.71 -0.11 -14.71
N HIS A 235 17.38 -1.14 -15.22
CA HIS A 235 18.14 -1.09 -16.46
C HIS A 235 17.30 -1.13 -17.74
N ILE A 236 16.13 -1.77 -17.67
CA ILE A 236 15.19 -1.91 -18.80
C ILE A 236 14.44 -0.59 -19.00
N ARG A 237 14.15 0.11 -17.91
CA ARG A 237 13.49 1.41 -17.95
C ARG A 237 14.54 2.44 -18.40
N ASN A 238 14.19 3.28 -19.39
CA ASN A 238 15.05 4.33 -19.98
C ASN A 238 15.48 5.46 -18.98
N ASP A 239 15.38 5.20 -17.68
CA ASP A 239 15.74 6.08 -16.57
C ASP A 239 17.25 6.14 -16.34
N GLY A 240 18.06 5.38 -17.10
CA GLY A 240 19.52 5.43 -17.08
C GLY A 240 20.13 6.80 -17.42
N GLN A 241 19.32 7.78 -17.86
CA GLN A 241 19.72 9.17 -18.07
C GLN A 241 19.49 10.07 -16.83
N LEU A 242 18.72 9.63 -15.84
CA LEU A 242 18.47 10.39 -14.61
C LEU A 242 19.63 10.25 -13.64
N LYS A 243 20.01 11.34 -12.96
CA LYS A 243 21.04 11.29 -11.90
C LYS A 243 20.48 10.71 -10.59
N GLN A 244 19.20 10.93 -10.34
CA GLN A 244 18.50 10.57 -9.11
C GLN A 244 17.05 10.24 -9.43
N ILE A 245 16.48 9.28 -8.69
CA ILE A 245 15.04 8.98 -8.74
C ILE A 245 14.30 9.61 -7.56
N ASN A 246 13.07 10.06 -7.77
CA ASN A 246 12.12 10.19 -6.67
C ASN A 246 11.47 8.82 -6.48
N LEU A 247 11.72 8.16 -5.34
CA LEU A 247 11.27 6.79 -5.10
C LEU A 247 9.75 6.68 -5.22
N ALA A 248 9.00 7.63 -4.66
CA ALA A 248 7.55 7.59 -4.70
C ALA A 248 7.01 7.64 -6.14
N LYS A 249 7.51 8.61 -6.94
CA LYS A 249 7.19 8.74 -8.38
C LYS A 249 7.56 7.48 -9.15
N TYR A 250 8.76 6.95 -8.90
CA TYR A 250 9.30 5.80 -9.60
C TYR A 250 8.44 4.55 -9.39
N LEU A 251 8.06 4.27 -8.14
CA LEU A 251 7.19 3.13 -7.81
C LEU A 251 5.76 3.32 -8.34
N ASN A 252 5.26 4.57 -8.37
CA ASN A 252 3.96 4.88 -8.98
C ASN A 252 3.96 4.59 -10.48
N GLN A 253 5.00 5.04 -11.19
CA GLN A 253 5.18 4.77 -12.62
C GLN A 253 5.33 3.26 -12.87
N TYR A 254 6.09 2.55 -12.04
CA TYR A 254 6.23 1.10 -12.14
C TYR A 254 4.89 0.38 -12.02
N MET A 255 4.07 0.72 -11.03
CA MET A 255 2.72 0.14 -10.89
C MET A 255 1.84 0.46 -12.09
N GLY A 256 1.84 1.72 -12.57
CA GLY A 256 1.07 2.14 -13.74
C GLY A 256 1.44 1.38 -15.02
N ASP A 257 2.73 1.10 -15.23
CA ASP A 257 3.20 0.32 -16.39
C ASP A 257 2.77 -1.15 -16.31
N LYS A 258 2.58 -1.68 -15.09
CA LYS A 258 2.19 -3.08 -14.84
C LYS A 258 0.68 -3.30 -14.77
N THR A 259 -0.15 -2.25 -14.86
CA THR A 259 -1.62 -2.36 -14.86
C THR A 259 -2.13 -3.30 -15.97
N ASN A 260 -1.45 -3.34 -17.12
CA ASN A 260 -1.83 -4.16 -18.27
C ASN A 260 -0.95 -5.42 -18.47
N SER A 261 -0.22 -5.85 -17.43
CA SER A 261 0.62 -7.05 -17.53
C SER A 261 -0.20 -8.32 -17.84
N THR A 262 0.37 -9.19 -18.68
CA THR A 262 -0.27 -10.45 -19.05
C THR A 262 -0.25 -11.44 -17.89
N GLY A 263 -1.04 -12.52 -17.98
CA GLY A 263 -1.02 -13.56 -16.94
C GLY A 263 0.34 -14.27 -16.84
N GLU A 264 1.05 -14.37 -17.96
CA GLU A 264 2.39 -14.97 -18.04
C GLU A 264 3.43 -14.07 -17.37
N ASP A 265 3.44 -12.77 -17.67
CA ASP A 265 4.34 -11.81 -17.00
C ASP A 265 4.20 -11.84 -15.48
N ILE A 266 2.95 -11.95 -14.98
CA ILE A 266 2.65 -12.00 -13.54
C ILE A 266 3.15 -13.31 -12.91
N LEU A 267 3.06 -14.42 -13.64
CA LEU A 267 3.58 -15.72 -13.18
C LEU A 267 5.10 -15.72 -13.11
N ASP A 268 5.77 -15.12 -14.10
CA ASP A 268 7.22 -14.99 -14.13
C ASP A 268 7.72 -14.09 -12.99
N MET A 269 7.06 -12.94 -12.77
CA MET A 269 7.34 -12.08 -11.63
C MET A 269 7.18 -12.81 -10.29
N LYS A 270 6.12 -13.61 -10.16
CA LYS A 270 5.88 -14.43 -8.97
C LYS A 270 7.01 -15.41 -8.73
N GLN A 271 7.37 -16.20 -9.74
CA GLN A 271 8.40 -17.23 -9.61
C GLN A 271 9.77 -16.62 -9.32
N ASP A 272 10.10 -15.51 -9.97
CA ASP A 272 11.35 -14.78 -9.75
C ASP A 272 11.47 -14.29 -8.28
N PHE A 273 10.44 -13.63 -7.74
CA PHE A 273 10.47 -13.19 -6.35
C PHE A 273 10.55 -14.36 -5.36
N ILE A 274 9.75 -15.42 -5.55
CA ILE A 274 9.75 -16.59 -4.66
C ILE A 274 11.13 -17.26 -4.64
N THR A 275 11.70 -17.49 -5.83
CA THR A 275 13.03 -18.13 -5.94
C THR A 275 14.11 -17.27 -5.28
N MET A 276 14.06 -15.95 -5.52
CA MET A 276 14.98 -15.00 -4.90
C MET A 276 14.85 -14.99 -3.38
N ILE A 277 13.65 -14.82 -2.83
CA ILE A 277 13.47 -14.65 -1.38
C ILE A 277 13.73 -15.94 -0.60
N ASP A 278 13.37 -17.09 -1.17
CA ASP A 278 13.69 -18.40 -0.59
C ASP A 278 15.20 -18.62 -0.56
N LYS A 279 15.91 -18.24 -1.63
CA LYS A 279 17.37 -18.31 -1.66
C LYS A 279 17.99 -17.36 -0.65
N VAL A 280 17.53 -16.12 -0.54
CA VAL A 280 18.03 -15.18 0.48
C VAL A 280 17.81 -15.75 1.89
N PHE A 281 16.64 -16.32 2.17
CA PHE A 281 16.34 -16.92 3.46
C PHE A 281 17.23 -18.12 3.76
N GLU A 282 17.48 -18.98 2.78
CA GLU A 282 18.42 -20.11 2.90
C GLU A 282 19.84 -19.64 3.25
N LEU A 283 20.32 -18.57 2.61
CA LEU A 283 21.70 -18.09 2.76
C LEU A 283 21.93 -17.25 4.02
N LEU A 284 20.96 -16.40 4.39
CA LEU A 284 21.13 -15.37 5.42
C LEU A 284 20.16 -15.51 6.61
N GLY A 285 19.13 -16.35 6.48
CA GLY A 285 18.10 -16.56 7.50
C GLY A 285 17.36 -15.28 7.87
N GLU A 286 16.96 -15.19 9.15
CA GLU A 286 16.28 -14.01 9.70
C GLU A 286 17.17 -12.75 9.76
N ASN A 287 18.47 -12.87 9.51
CA ASN A 287 19.39 -11.72 9.49
C ASN A 287 19.42 -10.99 8.15
N ALA A 288 18.73 -11.51 7.13
CA ALA A 288 18.64 -10.88 5.82
C ALA A 288 18.20 -9.41 5.91
N PHE A 289 18.84 -8.58 5.08
CA PHE A 289 18.53 -7.16 4.88
C PHE A 289 18.71 -6.24 6.12
N LYS A 290 19.34 -6.74 7.19
CA LYS A 290 19.64 -5.97 8.41
C LYS A 290 21.08 -5.46 8.38
N ASN A 291 21.29 -4.22 8.83
CA ASN A 291 22.63 -3.68 9.01
C ASN A 291 23.29 -4.23 10.30
N LEU A 292 24.59 -4.02 10.49
CA LEU A 292 25.28 -4.28 11.76
C LEU A 292 24.99 -3.15 12.77
N LYS A 293 25.03 -3.47 14.06
CA LYS A 293 25.02 -2.43 15.10
C LYS A 293 26.38 -1.73 15.14
N LYS A 294 26.39 -0.39 15.34
CA LYS A 294 27.58 0.48 15.28
C LYS A 294 28.79 0.01 16.12
N GLU A 295 28.57 -0.77 17.17
CA GLU A 295 29.61 -1.19 18.14
C GLU A 295 29.65 -2.70 18.37
N SER A 296 29.03 -3.51 17.51
CA SER A 296 29.06 -4.98 17.66
C SER A 296 28.90 -5.70 16.33
N GLU A 297 29.36 -6.95 16.26
CA GLU A 297 29.11 -7.83 15.10
C GLU A 297 27.68 -8.39 15.04
N ASN A 298 26.80 -7.93 15.93
CA ASN A 298 25.40 -8.33 15.92
C ASN A 298 24.59 -7.49 14.94
N PHE A 299 23.61 -8.14 14.29
CA PHE A 299 22.67 -7.47 13.40
C PHE A 299 21.72 -6.53 14.16
N ALA A 300 21.36 -5.43 13.51
CA ALA A 300 20.32 -4.51 13.94
C ALA A 300 18.96 -5.21 13.89
N SER A 301 17.99 -4.69 14.65
CA SER A 301 16.63 -5.21 14.62
C SER A 301 15.80 -4.70 13.44
N LYS A 302 16.31 -3.70 12.70
CA LYS A 302 15.60 -3.02 11.62
C LYS A 302 16.10 -3.51 10.27
N ILE A 303 15.18 -3.65 9.32
CA ILE A 303 15.53 -3.87 7.91
C ILE A 303 15.89 -2.52 7.30
N ASN A 304 16.95 -2.51 6.50
CA ASN A 304 17.36 -1.34 5.74
C ASN A 304 16.88 -1.51 4.28
N PRO A 305 16.01 -0.61 3.77
CA PRO A 305 15.48 -0.73 2.41
C PRO A 305 16.55 -0.68 1.30
N ALA A 306 17.62 0.11 1.45
CA ALA A 306 18.69 0.16 0.44
C ALA A 306 19.51 -1.14 0.40
N ILE A 307 19.74 -1.76 1.56
CA ILE A 307 20.36 -3.09 1.65
C ILE A 307 19.41 -4.15 1.06
N PHE A 308 18.11 -4.03 1.30
CA PHE A 308 17.11 -4.89 0.66
C PHE A 308 17.20 -4.82 -0.86
N ASP A 309 17.19 -3.59 -1.43
CA ASP A 309 17.33 -3.39 -2.88
C ASP A 309 18.60 -4.09 -3.41
N ALA A 310 19.74 -3.88 -2.75
CA ALA A 310 21.03 -4.40 -3.19
C ALA A 310 21.09 -5.94 -3.19
N ILE A 311 20.72 -6.55 -2.07
CA ILE A 311 20.87 -8.00 -1.85
C ILE A 311 19.85 -8.77 -2.70
N SER A 312 18.60 -8.30 -2.77
CA SER A 312 17.54 -8.97 -3.55
C SER A 312 17.86 -8.99 -5.05
N VAL A 313 18.26 -7.84 -5.62
CA VAL A 313 18.61 -7.74 -7.04
C VAL A 313 19.88 -8.54 -7.36
N ALA A 314 20.92 -8.46 -6.52
CA ALA A 314 22.13 -9.26 -6.70
C ALA A 314 21.85 -10.78 -6.63
N THR A 315 20.97 -11.22 -5.72
CA THR A 315 20.60 -12.64 -5.59
C THR A 315 19.82 -13.12 -6.80
N SER A 316 18.83 -12.35 -7.26
CA SER A 316 18.05 -12.67 -8.47
C SER A 316 18.96 -12.79 -9.70
N TYR A 317 19.91 -11.87 -9.87
CA TYR A 317 20.87 -11.96 -10.96
C TYR A 317 21.76 -13.20 -10.87
N ALA A 318 22.29 -13.53 -9.68
CA ALA A 318 23.07 -14.75 -9.47
C ALA A 318 22.27 -16.02 -9.84
N ILE A 319 20.98 -16.08 -9.48
CA ILE A 319 20.09 -17.18 -9.88
C ILE A 319 19.94 -17.23 -11.41
N LYS A 320 19.72 -16.07 -12.05
CA LYS A 320 19.51 -15.96 -13.50
C LYS A 320 20.73 -16.44 -14.32
N ILE A 321 21.94 -16.21 -13.83
CA ILE A 321 23.18 -16.70 -14.47
C ILE A 321 23.58 -18.12 -14.03
N GLU A 322 22.65 -18.85 -13.38
CA GLU A 322 22.84 -20.22 -12.89
C GLU A 322 24.04 -20.38 -11.94
N TYR A 323 24.30 -19.36 -11.12
CA TYR A 323 25.37 -19.40 -10.13
C TYR A 323 25.21 -20.57 -9.16
N LYS A 324 26.30 -21.29 -8.88
CA LYS A 324 26.30 -22.42 -7.94
C LYS A 324 26.50 -21.95 -6.51
N PHE A 325 25.45 -22.04 -5.70
CA PHE A 325 25.42 -21.65 -4.28
C PHE A 325 26.16 -22.63 -3.33
N THR A 326 27.22 -23.30 -3.80
CA THR A 326 27.87 -24.41 -3.09
C THR A 326 29.09 -24.00 -2.27
N GLU A 327 29.55 -22.75 -2.37
CA GLU A 327 30.84 -22.31 -1.82
C GLU A 327 30.72 -21.13 -0.85
N GLY A 328 30.67 -21.46 0.45
CA GLY A 328 31.12 -20.58 1.53
C GLY A 328 30.07 -20.20 2.57
N ASN A 329 30.56 -19.57 3.64
CA ASN A 329 29.72 -19.01 4.69
C ASN A 329 29.17 -17.65 4.22
N TYR A 330 27.98 -17.66 3.62
CA TYR A 330 27.33 -16.47 3.09
C TYR A 330 27.02 -15.43 4.16
N LEU A 331 26.77 -15.85 5.40
CA LEU A 331 26.57 -14.92 6.51
C LEU A 331 27.85 -14.13 6.81
N GLU A 332 29.02 -14.75 6.74
CA GLU A 332 30.31 -14.06 6.90
C GLU A 332 30.64 -13.18 5.69
N LYS A 333 30.33 -13.62 4.46
CA LYS A 333 30.41 -12.75 3.26
C LYS A 333 29.53 -11.52 3.43
N TYR A 334 28.31 -11.69 3.96
CA TYR A 334 27.37 -10.60 4.22
C TYR A 334 27.90 -9.64 5.29
N LYS A 335 28.42 -10.13 6.42
CA LYS A 335 29.06 -9.26 7.42
C LYS A 335 30.23 -8.46 6.85
N ARG A 336 31.05 -9.07 5.99
CA ARG A 336 32.16 -8.38 5.30
C ARG A 336 31.66 -7.31 4.34
N LEU A 337 30.59 -7.59 3.59
CA LEU A 337 29.91 -6.60 2.74
C LEU A 337 29.42 -5.40 3.58
N LEU A 338 28.78 -5.65 4.72
CA LEU A 338 28.28 -4.58 5.60
C LEU A 338 29.40 -3.71 6.21
N LYS A 339 30.62 -4.24 6.31
CA LYS A 339 31.83 -3.50 6.75
C LYS A 339 32.55 -2.78 5.60
N ASN A 340 32.12 -2.95 4.35
CA ASN A 340 32.70 -2.24 3.21
C ASN A 340 32.25 -0.78 3.22
N GLU A 341 33.22 0.14 3.27
CA GLU A 341 32.97 1.60 3.34
C GLU A 341 32.18 2.15 2.15
N GLU A 342 32.43 1.63 0.96
CA GLU A 342 31.75 2.06 -0.27
C GLU A 342 30.29 1.59 -0.29
N PHE A 343 30.05 0.33 0.08
CA PHE A 343 28.70 -0.21 0.26
C PHE A 343 27.92 0.54 1.34
N HIS A 344 28.56 0.81 2.48
CA HIS A 344 27.95 1.56 3.58
C HIS A 344 27.56 2.97 3.13
N ARG A 345 28.44 3.68 2.41
CA ARG A 345 28.16 5.01 1.87
C ARG A 345 27.00 5.00 0.88
N ALA A 346 27.02 4.07 -0.08
CA ALA A 346 25.98 3.92 -1.10
C ALA A 346 24.61 3.49 -0.52
N SER A 347 24.60 2.87 0.67
CA SER A 347 23.39 2.41 1.36
C SER A 347 22.89 3.37 2.44
N SER A 348 23.65 4.41 2.81
CA SER A 348 23.31 5.32 3.91
C SER A 348 23.11 6.78 3.51
N SER A 349 23.59 7.18 2.33
CA SER A 349 23.53 8.56 1.85
C SER A 349 23.17 8.61 0.38
N ARG A 350 22.30 9.55 -0.03
CA ARG A 350 21.88 9.68 -1.43
C ARG A 350 21.43 8.34 -2.00
N THR A 351 20.62 7.59 -1.25
CA THR A 351 20.28 6.19 -1.56
C THR A 351 19.40 6.08 -2.81
N THR A 352 18.79 7.18 -3.22
CA THR A 352 18.01 7.32 -4.46
C THR A 352 18.83 7.80 -5.66
N ASN A 353 20.13 8.09 -5.50
CA ASN A 353 20.99 8.36 -6.65
C ASN A 353 21.23 7.08 -7.45
N ILE A 354 21.09 7.16 -8.78
CA ILE A 354 21.24 5.99 -9.66
C ILE A 354 22.64 5.39 -9.51
N GLU A 355 23.68 6.22 -9.44
CA GLU A 355 25.05 5.75 -9.22
C GLU A 355 25.17 4.94 -7.93
N ASN A 356 24.62 5.43 -6.80
CA ASN A 356 24.65 4.71 -5.54
C ASN A 356 23.81 3.42 -5.57
N ILE A 357 22.68 3.41 -6.28
CA ILE A 357 21.88 2.19 -6.53
C ILE A 357 22.74 1.17 -7.28
N LYS A 358 23.42 1.63 -8.34
CA LYS A 358 24.25 0.76 -9.16
C LYS A 358 25.43 0.20 -8.38
N THR A 359 26.15 1.07 -7.67
CA THR A 359 27.30 0.70 -6.84
C THR A 359 26.94 -0.31 -5.77
N ARG A 360 25.84 -0.12 -5.01
CA ARG A 360 25.48 -1.06 -3.95
C ARG A 360 25.06 -2.44 -4.47
N ILE A 361 24.37 -2.50 -5.61
CA ILE A 361 24.00 -3.76 -6.26
C ILE A 361 25.24 -4.48 -6.78
N GLN A 362 26.14 -3.75 -7.45
CA GLN A 362 27.40 -4.29 -7.97
C GLN A 362 28.27 -4.88 -6.84
N ILE A 363 28.52 -4.11 -5.78
CA ILE A 363 29.35 -4.58 -4.65
C ILE A 363 28.70 -5.77 -3.95
N ALA A 364 27.37 -5.79 -3.81
CA ALA A 364 26.66 -6.94 -3.24
C ALA A 364 26.85 -8.21 -4.09
N ALA A 365 26.74 -8.10 -5.43
CA ALA A 365 26.96 -9.22 -6.34
C ALA A 365 28.40 -9.78 -6.26
N GLU A 366 29.39 -8.88 -6.21
CA GLU A 366 30.80 -9.25 -6.08
C GLU A 366 31.11 -9.93 -4.74
N PHE A 367 30.68 -9.34 -3.61
CA PHE A 367 31.01 -9.87 -2.29
C PHE A 367 30.30 -11.19 -1.96
N LEU A 368 29.03 -11.34 -2.38
CA LEU A 368 28.26 -12.53 -2.05
C LEU A 368 28.54 -13.67 -3.03
N TYR A 369 28.63 -13.37 -4.32
CA TYR A 369 28.63 -14.37 -5.39
C TYR A 369 29.92 -14.36 -6.23
N GLY A 370 30.75 -13.31 -6.13
CA GLY A 370 31.96 -13.20 -6.95
C GLY A 370 31.66 -12.93 -8.42
N VAL A 371 30.53 -12.29 -8.71
CA VAL A 371 30.06 -12.01 -10.07
C VAL A 371 29.90 -10.51 -10.28
N THR A 372 30.10 -10.06 -11.52
CA THR A 372 29.84 -8.68 -11.94
C THR A 372 28.39 -8.56 -12.37
N TYR A 373 27.64 -7.58 -11.83
CA TYR A 373 26.27 -7.34 -12.25
C TYR A 373 26.26 -6.61 -13.59
N GLU A 374 25.59 -7.20 -14.58
CA GLU A 374 25.41 -6.58 -15.89
C GLU A 374 24.13 -5.73 -15.87
N TRP A 375 24.31 -4.41 -16.09
CA TRP A 375 23.22 -3.45 -16.23
C TRP A 375 22.56 -3.58 -17.60
#